data_AF-A0A8H3HLR8-F1
#
_entry.id   AF-A0A8H3HLR8-F1
#
_cell.length_a   1.000
_cell.length_b   1.000
_cell.length_c   1.000
_cell.angle_alpha   90.00
_cell.angle_beta   90.00
_cell.angle_gamma   90.00
#
_symmetry.space_group_name_H-M   'P 1'
#
loop_
_entity.id
_entity.type
_entity.pdbx_description
1 polymer ?
#
loop_
_entity_poly.entity_id
_entity_poly.type
_entity_poly.pdbx_seq_one_letter_code
_entity_poly.pdbx_strand_id
1 'polypeptide(L)'
;MKDGNQGRGLDLVAYHPKHVLTKLLVHGSLARAGKVKSQTPKVEKQEKKKTPKGRAKKRLLYTRRFVNVTTLPGGKRRMNPNPEK
;
A
#
# COMPACT_ATOMS: atom_id res chain seq x y z
N MET A 1 18.55 84.19 -16.31
CA MET A 1 18.37 83.39 -15.08
C MET A 1 19.07 82.07 -15.30
N LYS A 2 20.17 81.84 -14.57
CA LYS A 2 20.91 80.57 -14.50
C LYS A 2 20.27 79.69 -13.41
N ASP A 3 20.83 78.49 -13.28
CA ASP A 3 20.74 77.55 -12.15
C ASP A 3 19.60 76.52 -12.30
N GLY A 4 19.79 75.21 -12.21
CA GLY A 4 20.96 74.42 -11.81
C GLY A 4 20.46 73.10 -11.21
N ASN A 5 21.37 72.12 -11.19
CA ASN A 5 21.52 71.15 -10.11
C ASN A 5 20.65 69.88 -10.06
N GLN A 6 21.29 68.79 -10.49
CA GLN A 6 21.55 67.54 -9.75
C GLN A 6 20.47 66.98 -8.78
N GLY A 7 20.13 65.70 -9.00
CA GLY A 7 20.25 64.71 -7.93
C GLY A 7 19.01 63.92 -7.52
N ARG A 8 19.22 62.59 -7.50
CA ARG A 8 18.69 61.57 -6.55
C ARG A 8 17.33 60.93 -6.84
N GLY A 9 17.33 59.60 -6.71
CA GLY A 9 16.16 58.72 -6.69
C GLY A 9 16.36 57.53 -7.63
N LEU A 10 17.31 56.62 -7.37
CA LEU A 10 17.06 55.38 -6.62
C LEU A 10 15.72 54.73 -7.00
N ASP A 11 15.77 53.71 -7.85
CA ASP A 11 14.93 52.51 -7.73
C ASP A 11 15.67 51.33 -8.36
N LEU A 12 16.66 50.85 -7.60
CA LEU A 12 17.27 49.53 -7.71
C LEU A 12 16.22 48.49 -7.30
N VAL A 13 15.41 47.99 -8.24
CA VAL A 13 14.55 46.84 -7.97
C VAL A 13 15.29 45.54 -8.30
N ALA A 14 15.96 45.05 -7.27
CA ALA A 14 16.19 43.64 -6.90
C ALA A 14 16.63 42.64 -7.99
N TYR A 15 17.92 42.32 -7.92
CA TYR A 15 18.52 41.10 -8.46
C TYR A 15 18.19 39.88 -7.56
N HIS A 16 17.91 38.75 -8.21
CA HIS A 16 17.83 37.34 -7.74
C HIS A 16 16.56 36.77 -7.10
N PRO A 17 16.06 35.67 -7.70
CA PRO A 17 15.78 34.45 -6.96
C PRO A 17 16.80 33.36 -7.33
N LYS A 18 17.77 33.13 -6.45
CA LYS A 18 18.54 31.88 -6.44
C LYS A 18 17.66 30.77 -5.90
N HIS A 19 17.03 29.94 -6.73
CA HIS A 19 16.71 28.54 -6.39
C HIS A 19 16.39 27.78 -7.69
N VAL A 20 17.44 27.51 -8.48
CA VAL A 20 17.36 26.51 -9.54
C VAL A 20 17.27 25.15 -8.84
N LEU A 21 16.06 24.60 -8.77
CA LEU A 21 15.75 23.31 -8.16
C LEU A 21 16.46 22.18 -8.92
N THR A 22 17.68 21.85 -8.50
CA THR A 22 18.38 20.62 -8.90
C THR A 22 17.79 19.42 -8.16
N LYS A 23 16.54 19.06 -8.45
CA LYS A 23 16.00 17.75 -8.04
C LYS A 23 16.35 16.73 -9.12
N LEU A 24 17.57 16.21 -9.02
CA LEU A 24 18.07 15.11 -9.82
C LEU A 24 17.09 13.92 -9.76
N LEU A 25 16.90 13.34 -10.94
CA LEU A 25 16.00 12.26 -11.29
C LEU A 25 16.15 11.05 -10.35
N VAL A 26 15.25 10.94 -9.37
CA VAL A 26 15.05 9.70 -8.62
C VAL A 26 14.47 8.68 -9.60
N HIS A 27 15.22 7.62 -9.91
CA HIS A 27 14.82 6.60 -10.88
C HIS A 27 13.57 5.86 -10.39
N GLY A 28 12.41 6.36 -10.79
CA GLY A 28 11.10 5.84 -10.43
C GLY A 28 10.06 6.95 -10.43
N SER A 29 9.24 7.01 -11.48
CA SER A 29 8.09 7.92 -11.50
C SER A 29 6.99 7.41 -10.56
N LEU A 30 6.37 8.34 -9.83
CA LEU A 30 5.21 8.05 -8.98
C LEU A 30 3.97 7.61 -9.77
N ALA A 31 3.99 7.76 -11.10
CA ALA A 31 2.90 7.42 -12.01
C ALA A 31 2.47 5.95 -11.97
N ARG A 32 3.31 5.05 -11.43
CA ARG A 32 3.00 3.62 -11.30
C ARG A 32 2.45 3.22 -9.93
N ALA A 33 2.33 4.14 -8.99
CA ALA A 33 1.82 3.85 -7.66
C ALA A 33 0.37 3.34 -7.73
N GLY A 34 0.08 2.24 -7.04
CA GLY A 34 -1.29 1.69 -6.95
C GLY A 34 -1.80 0.94 -8.18
N LYS A 35 -1.08 0.91 -9.32
CA LYS A 35 -1.51 0.26 -10.58
C LYS A 35 -2.11 -1.13 -10.38
N VAL A 36 -1.45 -1.98 -9.60
CA VAL A 36 -1.87 -3.38 -9.43
C VAL A 36 -3.18 -3.49 -8.62
N LYS A 37 -3.39 -2.63 -7.63
CA LYS A 37 -4.58 -2.66 -6.77
C LYS A 37 -5.82 -2.09 -7.48
N SER A 38 -5.63 -1.15 -8.41
CA SER A 38 -6.73 -0.62 -9.24
C SER A 38 -7.06 -1.52 -10.44
N GLN A 39 -6.06 -2.25 -10.97
CA GLN A 39 -6.27 -3.17 -12.08
C GLN A 39 -6.99 -4.46 -11.66
N THR A 40 -6.84 -4.91 -10.40
CA THR A 40 -7.53 -6.13 -9.95
C THR A 40 -9.03 -5.88 -9.79
N PRO A 41 -9.90 -6.81 -10.26
CA PRO A 41 -11.33 -6.68 -10.10
C PRO A 41 -11.71 -6.64 -8.61
N LYS A 42 -12.59 -5.72 -8.24
CA LYS A 42 -13.03 -5.58 -6.85
C LYS A 42 -14.03 -6.68 -6.53
N VAL A 43 -13.58 -7.73 -5.85
CA VAL A 43 -14.47 -8.79 -5.34
C VAL A 43 -15.04 -8.35 -3.99
N GLU A 44 -16.36 -8.29 -3.90
CA GLU A 44 -17.06 -8.04 -2.64
C GLU A 44 -16.92 -9.20 -1.67
N LYS A 45 -16.97 -8.91 -0.38
CA LYS A 45 -16.87 -9.96 0.64
C LYS A 45 -18.16 -10.75 0.62
N GLN A 46 -18.05 -12.04 0.27
CA GLN A 46 -19.17 -12.97 0.40
C GLN A 46 -19.64 -13.03 1.86
N GLU A 47 -20.97 -13.05 2.05
CA GLU A 47 -21.57 -13.28 3.36
C GLU A 47 -21.25 -14.71 3.84
N LYS A 48 -20.57 -14.80 4.98
CA LYS A 48 -20.17 -16.09 5.57
C LYS A 48 -20.73 -16.20 6.98
N LYS A 49 -21.19 -17.40 7.33
CA LYS A 49 -21.67 -17.70 8.68
C LYS A 49 -20.57 -17.41 9.71
N LYS A 50 -20.97 -16.81 10.84
CA LYS A 50 -20.05 -16.47 11.92
C LYS A 50 -19.39 -17.74 12.45
N THR A 51 -18.06 -17.80 12.42
CA THR A 51 -17.33 -18.88 13.10
C THR A 51 -17.46 -18.68 14.61
N PRO A 52 -17.79 -19.72 15.38
CA PRO A 52 -17.82 -19.62 16.84
C PRO A 52 -16.44 -19.25 17.38
N LYS A 53 -16.40 -18.64 18.56
CA LYS A 53 -15.16 -18.14 19.21
C LYS A 53 -14.82 -18.98 20.44
N GLY A 54 -13.58 -18.87 20.93
CA GLY A 54 -13.12 -19.51 22.16
C GLY A 54 -13.17 -21.05 22.13
N ARG A 55 -13.72 -21.63 23.20
CA ARG A 55 -13.78 -23.08 23.44
C ARG A 55 -14.51 -23.85 22.35
N ALA A 56 -15.63 -23.31 21.85
CA ALA A 56 -16.41 -23.93 20.78
C ALA A 56 -15.58 -24.10 19.49
N LYS A 57 -14.77 -23.09 19.13
CA LYS A 57 -13.85 -23.19 17.99
C LYS A 57 -12.79 -24.28 18.19
N LYS A 58 -12.24 -24.39 19.40
CA LYS A 58 -11.23 -25.41 19.73
C LYS A 58 -11.82 -26.82 19.65
N ARG A 59 -13.06 -27.04 20.10
CA ARG A 59 -13.75 -28.32 19.95
C ARG A 59 -13.96 -28.71 18.49
N LEU A 60 -14.40 -27.77 17.65
CA LEU A 60 -14.55 -27.99 16.21
C LEU A 60 -13.21 -28.33 15.54
N LEU A 61 -12.13 -27.63 15.91
CA LEU A 61 -10.80 -27.91 15.37
C LEU A 61 -10.27 -29.28 15.79
N TYR A 62 -10.46 -29.67 17.05
CA TYR A 62 -10.04 -30.99 17.55
C TYR A 62 -10.76 -32.11 16.80
N THR A 63 -12.09 -32.02 16.73
CA THR A 63 -12.94 -33.00 16.03
C THR A 63 -12.53 -33.15 14.57
N ARG A 64 -12.30 -32.03 13.85
CA ARG A 64 -11.84 -32.03 12.45
C ARG A 64 -10.40 -32.54 12.23
N ARG A 65 -9.54 -32.48 13.24
CA ARG A 65 -8.11 -32.81 13.10
C ARG A 65 -7.80 -34.25 13.51
N PHE A 66 -8.51 -34.77 14.50
CA PHE A 66 -8.12 -36.00 15.20
C PHE A 66 -9.24 -37.04 15.27
N VAL A 67 -10.51 -36.63 15.38
CA VAL A 67 -11.62 -37.58 15.55
C VAL A 67 -12.18 -38.03 14.20
N ASN A 68 -12.42 -37.10 13.28
CA ASN A 68 -13.08 -37.39 12.01
C ASN A 68 -12.11 -37.81 10.88
N VAL A 69 -10.80 -37.89 11.16
CA VAL A 69 -9.78 -38.16 10.13
C VAL A 69 -8.93 -39.33 10.57
N THR A 70 -9.11 -40.48 9.93
CA THR A 70 -8.24 -41.65 10.07
C THR A 70 -7.04 -41.48 9.15
N THR A 71 -5.91 -41.00 9.67
CA THR A 71 -4.65 -41.03 8.89
C THR A 71 -4.12 -42.45 8.87
N LEU A 72 -3.91 -43.00 7.67
CA LEU A 72 -3.16 -44.25 7.49
C LEU A 72 -1.80 -44.15 8.21
N PRO A 73 -1.27 -45.25 8.79
CA PRO A 73 0.05 -45.22 9.40
C PRO A 73 1.09 -44.73 8.38
N GLY A 74 1.73 -43.59 8.68
CA GLY A 74 2.71 -42.94 7.80
C GLY A 74 2.19 -41.75 6.97
N GLY A 75 0.88 -41.50 6.93
CA GLY A 75 0.29 -40.39 6.15
C GLY A 75 0.23 -39.07 6.93
N LYS A 76 1.07 -38.07 6.58
CA LYS A 76 0.97 -36.72 7.18
C LYS A 76 -0.23 -35.95 6.62
N ARG A 77 -1.19 -35.58 7.50
CA ARG A 77 -2.42 -34.85 7.13
C ARG A 77 -2.13 -33.51 6.43
N ARG A 78 -2.75 -33.27 5.28
CA ARG A 78 -2.75 -31.97 4.57
C ARG A 78 -4.00 -31.17 4.95
N MET A 79 -3.85 -29.89 5.30
CA MET A 79 -4.93 -29.07 5.87
C MET A 79 -5.73 -28.28 4.81
N ASN A 80 -5.13 -28.05 3.65
CA ASN A 80 -5.74 -27.35 2.52
C ASN A 80 -5.16 -27.90 1.20
N PRO A 81 -5.43 -29.18 0.85
CA PRO A 81 -5.11 -29.66 -0.48
C PRO A 81 -5.99 -28.91 -1.48
N ASN A 82 -5.39 -28.40 -2.55
CA ASN A 82 -6.18 -27.96 -3.69
C ASN A 82 -6.83 -29.21 -4.31
N PRO A 83 -8.09 -29.17 -4.79
CA PRO A 83 -8.54 -30.22 -5.67
C PRO A 83 -7.57 -30.29 -6.86
N GLU A 84 -6.92 -31.44 -7.05
CA GLU A 84 -6.19 -31.70 -8.28
C GLU A 84 -7.22 -31.73 -9.42
N LYS A 85 -6.82 -31.17 -10.57
CA LYS A 85 -7.69 -30.90 -11.72
C LYS A 85 -8.35 -32.17 -12.26
#